data_AF-A0A2V7S2X5-F1
#
_entry.id   AF-A0A2V7S2X5-F1
#
_cell.length_a   1.000
_cell.length_b   1.000
_cell.length_c   1.000
_cell.angle_alpha   90.00
_cell.angle_beta   90.00
_cell.angle_gamma   90.00
#
_symmetry.space_group_name_H-M   'P 1'
#
loop_
_entity.id
_entity.type
_entity.pdbx_description
1 polymer ?
#
loop_
_entity_poly.entity_id
_entity_poly.type
_entity_poly.pdbx_seq_one_letter_code
_entity_poly.pdbx_strand_id
1 'polypeptide(L)' 'MAELRCDFYDWTTRSRCDQRAHWVTHQSSGHVMRLAQYYCDRHRPPRAQPLVKPSPTQRDHSA' A
#
# COMPACT_ATOMS: atom_id res chain seq x y z
N MET A 1 5.91 -8.01 -12.48
CA MET A 1 5.21 -6.86 -11.87
C MET A 1 5.99 -6.50 -10.62
N ALA A 2 6.47 -5.26 -10.47
CA ALA A 2 7.20 -4.86 -9.27
C ALA A 2 6.25 -4.94 -8.06
N GLU A 3 6.56 -5.75 -7.07
CA GLU A 3 5.78 -5.85 -5.85
C GLU A 3 5.88 -4.53 -5.07
N LEU A 4 4.75 -3.88 -4.81
CA LEU A 4 4.70 -2.68 -4.00
C LEU A 4 5.03 -3.04 -2.55
N ARG A 5 6.02 -2.36 -1.97
CA ARG A 5 6.50 -2.56 -0.60
C ARG A 5 6.07 -1.40 0.28
N CYS A 6 6.05 -1.65 1.58
CA CYS A 6 5.74 -0.63 2.56
C CYS A 6 6.82 0.48 2.57
N ASP A 7 6.39 1.73 2.42
CA ASP A 7 7.23 2.92 2.49
C ASP A 7 7.62 3.33 3.93
N PHE A 8 7.15 2.59 4.95
CA PHE A 8 7.48 2.89 6.33
C PHE A 8 8.97 2.71 6.58
N TYR A 9 9.59 3.78 7.10
CA TYR A 9 10.97 3.80 7.54
C TYR A 9 11.02 3.76 9.06
N ASP A 10 11.61 2.70 9.60
CA ASP A 10 11.81 2.55 11.02
C ASP A 10 13.10 3.26 11.43
N TRP A 11 12.97 4.35 12.19
CA TRP A 11 14.12 5.15 12.63
C TRP A 11 14.95 4.46 13.72
N THR A 12 14.35 3.54 14.48
CA THR A 12 15.03 2.80 15.55
C THR A 12 16.04 1.80 14.98
N THR A 13 15.66 1.07 13.94
CA THR A 13 16.47 0.07 13.24
C THR A 13 17.09 0.61 11.94
N ARG A 14 16.84 1.87 11.60
CA ARG A 14 17.31 2.59 10.39
C ARG A 14 17.01 1.83 9.09
N SER A 15 15.90 1.10 9.05
CA SER A 15 15.56 0.16 7.98
C SER A 15 14.16 0.41 7.42
N ARG A 16 13.97 0.13 6.13
CA ARG A 16 12.64 0.14 5.51
C ARG A 16 11.92 -1.18 5.78
N CYS A 17 10.61 -1.10 5.97
CA CYS A 17 9.79 -2.29 6.09
C CYS A 17 9.77 -3.07 4.77
N ASP A 18 10.20 -4.33 4.79
CA ASP A 18 10.23 -5.20 3.61
C ASP A 18 8.85 -5.83 3.28
N GLN A 19 7.85 -5.60 4.13
CA GLN A 19 6.53 -6.20 3.93
C GLN A 19 5.82 -5.65 2.69
N ARG A 20 5.06 -6.54 2.03
CA ARG A 20 4.21 -6.19 0.90
C ARG A 20 3.18 -5.13 1.32
N ALA A 21 2.99 -4.13 0.47
CA ALA A 21 2.00 -3.09 0.70
C ALA A 21 0.60 -3.55 0.28
N HIS A 22 -0.36 -3.31 1.15
CA HIS A 22 -1.77 -3.64 0.99
C HIS A 22 -2.65 -2.37 1.02
N TRP A 23 -2.06 -1.25 1.42
CA TRP A 23 -2.72 0.03 1.63
C TRP A 23 -1.96 1.15 0.93
N VAL A 24 -2.68 2.19 0.52
CA VAL A 24 -2.13 3.39 -0.13
C VAL A 24 -2.77 4.65 0.42
N THR A 25 -1.97 5.71 0.60
CA THR A 25 -2.47 7.07 0.80
C THR A 25 -2.08 7.92 -0.40
N HIS A 26 -3.00 8.79 -0.83
CA HIS A 26 -2.71 9.81 -1.83
C HIS A 26 -2.71 11.16 -1.12
N GLN A 27 -1.53 11.75 -0.96
CA GLN A 27 -1.43 13.10 -0.41
C GLN A 27 -1.43 14.11 -1.55
N SER A 28 -2.35 15.07 -1.50
CA SER A 28 -2.44 16.19 -2.43
C SER A 28 -1.70 17.37 -1.81
N SER A 29 -0.38 17.48 -1.99
CA SER A 29 0.30 18.74 -1.70
C SER A 29 0.09 19.68 -2.88
N GLY A 30 -0.51 20.85 -2.61
CA GLY A 30 -0.86 21.84 -3.62
C GLY A 30 0.27 22.04 -4.64
N HIS A 31 -0.08 21.89 -5.92
CA HIS A 31 0.74 22.14 -7.11
C HIS A 31 1.81 21.13 -7.56
N VAL A 32 2.17 20.10 -6.80
CA VAL A 32 3.22 19.16 -7.25
C VAL A 32 2.81 17.70 -6.96
N MET A 33 2.91 16.87 -8.00
CA MET A 33 2.65 15.41 -8.09
C MET A 33 2.04 14.71 -6.84
N ARG A 34 0.91 14.03 -7.05
CA ARG A 34 0.35 13.03 -6.11
C ARG A 34 1.43 11.98 -5.77
N LEU A 35 2.11 12.14 -4.64
CA LEU A 35 2.95 11.10 -4.07
C LEU A 35 2.02 10.07 -3.43
N ALA A 36 1.91 8.90 -4.06
CA ALA A 36 1.29 7.74 -3.45
C ALA A 36 2.28 7.11 -2.46
N GLN A 37 1.86 6.93 -1.21
CA GLN A 37 2.63 6.21 -0.20
C GLN A 37 1.97 4.88 0.11
N TYR A 38 2.77 3.82 0.14
CA TYR A 38 2.28 2.45 0.28
C TYR A 38 2.58 1.87 1.67
N TYR A 39 1.64 1.13 2.24
CA TYR A 39 1.76 0.61 3.61
C TYR A 39 1.32 -0.86 3.71
N CYS A 40 1.99 -1.63 4.58
CA CYS A 40 1.54 -2.96 5.01
C CYS A 40 0.48 -2.85 6.12
N ASP A 41 -0.13 -3.97 6.52
CA ASP A 41 -1.16 -4.01 7.57
C ASP A 41 -0.67 -3.48 8.93
N ARG A 42 0.61 -3.67 9.26
CA ARG A 42 1.21 -3.18 10.50
C ARG A 42 1.34 -1.65 10.53
N HIS A 43 1.65 -1.03 9.40
CA HIS A 43 1.93 0.41 9.31
C HIS A 43 0.79 1.19 8.64
N ARG A 44 -0.42 0.62 8.60
CA ARG A 44 -1.58 1.22 7.95
C ARG A 44 -2.02 2.50 8.67
N PRO A 45 -1.92 3.69 8.05
CA PRO A 45 -2.51 4.89 8.64
C PRO A 45 -4.05 4.87 8.46
N PRO A 46 -4.81 5.57 9.33
CA PRO A 46 -6.28 5.54 9.31
C PRO A 46 -6.91 5.99 7.99
N ARG A 47 -6.24 6.88 7.26
CA ARG A 47 -6.71 7.44 5.97
C ARG A 47 -6.28 6.59 4.76
N ALA A 48 -5.60 5.46 4.97
CA ALA A 48 -5.17 4.62 3.87
C ALA A 48 -6.32 3.84 3.26
N GLN A 49 -6.35 3.80 1.94
CA GLN A 49 -7.28 3.04 1.12
C GLN A 49 -6.62 1.72 0.70
N PRO A 50 -7.39 0.63 0.54
CA PRO A 50 -6.83 -0.64 0.11
C PRO A 50 -6.28 -0.52 -1.33
N LEU A 51 -5.08 -1.06 -1.56
CA LEU A 51 -4.38 -1.07 -2.87
C LEU A 51 -5.13 -1.92 -3.90
N VAL A 52 -5.64 -3.05 -3.44
CA VAL A 52 -6.45 -3.96 -4.23
C VAL A 52 -7.89 -3.68 -3.79
N LYS A 53 -8.76 -3.24 -4.71
CA LYS A 53 -10.16 -3.65 -4.58
C LYS A 53 -10.09 -5.18 -4.40
N PRO A 54 -10.77 -5.81 -3.44
CA PRO A 54 -10.98 -7.24 -3.56
C PRO A 54 -11.62 -7.41 -4.94
N SER A 55 -10.85 -7.87 -5.93
CA SER A 55 -11.42 -8.35 -7.17
C SER A 55 -12.39 -9.41 -6.69
N PRO A 56 -13.71 -9.25 -6.91
CA PRO A 56 -14.63 -10.29 -6.56
C PRO A 56 -14.17 -11.50 -7.36
N THR A 57 -13.63 -12.47 -6.64
CA THR A 57 -13.63 -13.86 -6.99
C THR A 57 -13.27 -14.15 -8.45
N GLN A 58 -11.97 -14.38 -8.66
CA GLN A 58 -11.56 -15.41 -9.61
C GLN A 58 -12.10 -16.75 -9.10
N ARG A 59 -13.36 -17.07 -9.43
CA ARG A 59 -13.98 -18.40 -9.45
C ARG A 59 -15.49 -18.26 -9.67
N ASP A 60 -15.93 -18.67 -10.86
CA ASP A 60 -17.10 -19.50 -10.97
C ASP A 60 -16.98 -20.38 -12.24
N HIS A 61 -16.86 -21.70 -12.00
CA HIS A 61 -17.16 -22.86 -12.86
C HIS A 61 -16.44 -23.01 -14.22
N SER A 62 -15.40 -23.85 -14.37
CA SER A 62 -15.50 -25.31 -14.58
C SER A 62 -16.87 -25.96 -14.36
N ALA A 63 -17.58 -26.23 -15.46
CA ALA A 63 -18.33 -27.47 -15.72
C ALA A 63 -18.64 -27.55 -17.22
#